data_AF-A0AAF0R5P5-F1
#
_entry.id   AF-A0AAF0R5P5-F1
#
_cell.length_a   1.000
_cell.length_b   1.000
_cell.length_c   1.000
_cell.angle_alpha   90.00
_cell.angle_beta   90.00
_cell.angle_gamma   90.00
#
_symmetry.space_group_name_H-M   'P 1'
#
loop_
_entity.id
_entity.type
_entity.pdbx_description
1 polymer ?
#
loop_
_entity_poly.entity_id
_entity_poly.type
_entity_poly.pdbx_seq_one_letter_code
_entity_poly.pdbx_strand_id
1 'polypeptide(L)'
;MVVESLGVEKYMDEHMNSINYRLRLMKYKEPQSDETKTGLHAHTDKNIVTILYQNQVKGLEILTKDGQWINVDPTPDTFTVMIGDSLHVSSSNNNNLCNSTFIF
;
A
#
# COMPACT_ATOMS: atom_id res chain seq x y z
N MET A 1 2.92 -16.98 8.54
CA MET A 1 2.26 -16.39 7.36
C MET A 1 1.23 -15.36 7.85
N VAL A 2 0.86 -14.32 7.09
CA VAL A 2 -0.08 -13.27 7.58
C VAL A 2 -1.40 -13.86 8.10
N VAL A 3 -1.98 -14.82 7.38
CA VAL A 3 -3.24 -15.50 7.76
C VAL A 3 -3.10 -16.29 9.07
N GLU A 4 -1.98 -16.99 9.28
CA GLU A 4 -1.69 -17.69 10.54
C GLU A 4 -1.55 -16.71 11.72
N SER A 5 -0.92 -15.55 11.49
CA SER A 5 -0.77 -14.54 12.55
C SER A 5 -2.10 -13.93 13.01
N LEU A 6 -3.15 -14.07 12.19
CA LEU A 6 -4.51 -13.65 12.49
C LEU A 6 -5.37 -14.76 13.11
N GLY A 7 -4.85 -15.99 13.22
CA GLY A 7 -5.59 -17.14 13.80
C GLY A 7 -6.79 -17.59 12.95
N VAL A 8 -6.75 -17.35 11.64
CA VAL A 8 -7.82 -17.66 10.68
C VAL A 8 -7.36 -18.65 9.61
N GLU A 9 -6.33 -19.44 9.89
CA GLU A 9 -5.74 -20.44 9.00
C GLU A 9 -6.73 -21.48 8.49
N LYS A 10 -7.80 -21.76 9.25
CA LYS A 10 -8.89 -22.65 8.82
C LYS A 10 -9.62 -22.18 7.57
N TYR A 11 -9.49 -20.90 7.18
CA TYR A 11 -10.12 -20.31 6.00
C TYR A 11 -9.13 -20.07 4.86
N MET A 12 -7.91 -20.62 4.95
CA MET A 12 -6.86 -20.37 3.97
C MET A 12 -7.30 -20.74 2.55
N ASP A 13 -7.93 -21.89 2.38
CA ASP A 13 -8.33 -22.37 1.05
C ASP A 13 -9.42 -21.49 0.43
N GLU A 14 -10.44 -21.09 1.21
CA GLU A 14 -11.48 -20.17 0.74
C GLU A 14 -10.91 -18.79 0.39
N HIS A 15 -9.97 -18.29 1.21
CA HIS A 15 -9.26 -17.06 0.92
C HIS A 15 -8.48 -17.18 -0.39
N MET A 16 -7.65 -18.21 -0.55
CA MET A 16 -6.84 -18.41 -1.77
C MET A 16 -7.71 -18.55 -3.02
N ASN A 17 -8.84 -19.27 -2.92
CA ASN A 17 -9.79 -19.44 -4.02
C ASN A 17 -10.58 -18.18 -4.39
N SER A 18 -10.63 -17.19 -3.50
CA SER A 18 -11.30 -15.91 -3.74
C SER A 18 -10.35 -14.77 -4.10
N ILE A 19 -9.03 -15.02 -4.16
CA ILE A 19 -8.05 -13.99 -4.53
C ILE A 19 -8.26 -13.55 -5.97
N ASN A 20 -8.37 -12.24 -6.15
CA ASN A 20 -8.32 -11.60 -7.45
C ASN A 20 -7.05 -10.74 -7.54
N TYR A 21 -6.26 -10.95 -8.59
CA TYR A 21 -5.03 -10.22 -8.81
C TYR A 21 -5.28 -9.03 -9.72
N ARG A 22 -4.82 -7.85 -9.30
CA ARG A 22 -4.82 -6.64 -10.13
C ARG A 22 -3.39 -6.14 -10.31
N LEU A 23 -2.95 -6.06 -11.55
CA LEU A 23 -1.68 -5.44 -11.93
C LEU A 23 -1.93 -4.04 -12.46
N ARG A 24 -1.16 -3.05 -11.99
CA ARG A 24 -1.17 -1.69 -12.49
C ARG A 24 0.24 -1.27 -12.86
N LEU A 25 0.42 -0.77 -14.09
CA LEU A 25 1.66 -0.14 -14.53
C LEU A 25 1.41 1.36 -14.62
N MET A 26 2.26 2.15 -13.98
CA MET A 26 2.15 3.60 -13.92
C MET A 26 3.46 4.25 -14.34
N LYS A 27 3.36 5.34 -15.10
CA LYS A 27 4.50 6.19 -15.47
C LYS A 27 4.11 7.64 -15.19
N TYR A 28 4.86 8.27 -14.31
CA TYR A 28 4.70 9.68 -13.98
C TYR A 28 5.62 10.54 -14.85
N LYS A 29 5.20 11.76 -15.13
CA LYS A 29 6.02 12.76 -15.81
C LYS A 29 6.73 13.61 -14.76
N GLU A 30 7.88 14.14 -15.14
CA GLU A 30 8.55 15.15 -14.33
C GLU A 30 7.71 16.43 -14.30
N PRO A 31 7.52 17.07 -13.13
CA PRO A 31 6.77 18.32 -13.03
C PRO A 31 7.46 19.44 -13.83
N GLN A 32 6.70 20.25 -14.57
CA GLN A 32 7.21 21.53 -15.09
C GLN A 32 7.28 22.57 -13.97
N SER A 33 8.10 23.62 -14.12
CA SER A 33 8.53 24.51 -13.02
C SER A 33 7.40 25.12 -12.17
N ASP A 34 6.20 25.26 -12.74
CA ASP A 34 5.05 25.88 -12.08
C ASP A 34 3.87 24.91 -11.84
N GLU A 35 4.02 23.61 -12.14
CA GLU A 35 2.97 22.60 -11.94
C GLU A 35 3.01 22.00 -10.53
N THR A 36 1.83 21.64 -10.01
CA THR A 36 1.68 20.85 -8.79
C THR A 36 2.40 19.52 -8.96
N LYS A 37 3.35 19.21 -8.07
CA LYS A 37 4.19 18.01 -8.12
C LYS A 37 3.46 16.70 -7.76
N THR A 38 2.12 16.69 -7.80
CA THR A 38 1.30 15.55 -7.36
C THR A 38 0.99 14.65 -8.55
N GLY A 39 1.59 13.45 -8.56
CA GLY A 39 1.32 12.43 -9.58
C GLY A 39 -0.04 11.75 -9.38
N LEU A 40 -0.34 11.37 -8.13
CA LEU A 40 -1.59 10.74 -7.75
C LEU A 40 -2.13 11.35 -6.46
N HIS A 41 -3.44 11.54 -6.40
CA HIS A 41 -4.09 12.04 -5.18
C HIS A 41 -3.92 11.05 -4.03
N ALA A 42 -3.82 11.60 -2.81
CA ALA A 42 -3.77 10.84 -1.58
C ALA A 42 -4.96 9.86 -1.49
N HIS A 43 -4.69 8.56 -1.38
CA HIS A 43 -5.73 7.51 -1.29
C HIS A 43 -5.24 6.28 -0.52
N THR A 44 -6.16 5.41 -0.13
CA THR A 44 -5.86 4.05 0.35
C THR A 44 -6.17 3.03 -0.74
N ASP A 45 -5.46 1.90 -0.71
CA ASP A 45 -5.78 0.78 -1.59
C ASP A 45 -6.89 -0.09 -0.98
N LYS A 46 -7.92 -0.40 -1.76
CA LYS A 46 -9.07 -1.20 -1.29
C LYS A 46 -8.82 -2.71 -1.19
N ASN A 47 -7.66 -3.18 -1.65
CA ASN A 47 -7.29 -4.60 -1.64
C ASN A 47 -6.86 -5.07 -0.24
N ILE A 48 -6.36 -6.31 -0.14
CA ILE A 48 -5.81 -6.85 1.11
C ILE A 48 -4.33 -6.45 1.25
N VAL A 49 -3.56 -6.64 0.19
CA VAL A 49 -2.11 -6.34 0.14
C VAL A 49 -1.76 -5.73 -1.21
N THR A 50 -0.95 -4.68 -1.20
CA THR A 50 -0.26 -4.13 -2.38
C THR A 50 1.22 -4.48 -2.30
N ILE A 51 1.77 -4.97 -3.42
CA ILE A 51 3.20 -5.17 -3.61
C ILE A 51 3.65 -4.18 -4.68
N LEU A 52 4.55 -3.27 -4.31
CA LEU A 52 5.00 -2.18 -5.15
C LEU A 52 6.48 -2.32 -5.47
N TYR A 53 6.80 -2.24 -6.75
CA TYR A 53 8.15 -2.03 -7.24
C TYR A 53 8.32 -0.58 -7.70
N GLN A 54 9.40 0.07 -7.30
CA GLN A 54 9.74 1.43 -7.71
C GLN A 54 11.02 1.44 -8.55
N ASN A 55 11.02 2.19 -9.64
CA ASN A 55 12.18 2.29 -10.55
C ASN A 55 13.27 3.25 -10.01
N GLN A 56 13.61 3.16 -8.73
CA GLN A 56 14.61 4.00 -8.05
C GLN A 56 14.36 5.52 -8.14
N VAL A 57 13.14 5.93 -8.47
CA VAL A 57 12.69 7.33 -8.47
C VAL A 57 11.91 7.57 -7.17
N LYS A 58 12.26 8.65 -6.46
CA LYS A 58 11.55 9.10 -5.26
C LYS A 58 10.21 9.72 -5.65
N GLY A 59 9.16 9.41 -4.90
CA GLY A 59 7.80 9.90 -5.18
C GLY A 59 6.72 9.27 -4.31
N LEU A 60 6.99 8.10 -3.73
CA LEU A 60 6.09 7.49 -2.75
C LEU A 60 6.16 8.24 -1.41
N GLU A 61 5.01 8.75 -0.98
CA GLU A 61 4.82 9.32 0.35
C GLU A 61 3.72 8.57 1.11
N ILE A 62 3.92 8.40 2.42
CA ILE A 62 2.98 7.74 3.33
C ILE A 62 2.52 8.74 4.39
N LEU A 63 1.21 8.85 4.59
CA LEU A 63 0.64 9.56 5.72
C LEU A 63 0.66 8.65 6.96
N THR A 64 1.29 9.12 8.03
CA THR A 64 1.32 8.46 9.35
C THR A 64 0.02 8.72 10.12
N LYS A 65 -0.25 7.92 11.16
CA LYS A 65 -1.40 8.11 12.05
C LYS A 65 -1.42 9.49 12.71
N ASP A 66 -0.25 10.08 12.92
CA ASP A 66 -0.09 11.41 13.52
C ASP A 66 -0.27 12.56 12.49
N GLY A 67 -0.68 12.23 11.26
CA GLY A 67 -0.95 13.21 10.21
C GLY A 67 0.31 13.75 9.51
N GLN A 68 1.46 13.12 9.71
CA GLN A 68 2.71 13.52 9.05
C GLN A 68 2.97 12.69 7.79
N TRP A 69 3.40 13.36 6.72
CA TRP A 69 3.87 12.69 5.51
C TRP A 69 5.34 12.27 5.67
N ILE A 70 5.63 11.00 5.37
CA ILE A 70 6.98 10.45 5.31
C ILE A 70 7.30 10.03 3.88
N ASN A 71 8.51 10.37 3.43
CA ASN A 71 9.03 9.92 2.14
C ASN A 71 9.55 8.49 2.27
N VAL A 72 9.22 7.64 1.30
CA VAL A 72 9.75 6.28 1.21
C VAL A 72 10.84 6.26 0.17
N ASP A 73 12.08 6.13 0.64
CA ASP A 73 13.23 6.00 -0.25
C ASP A 73 13.21 4.62 -0.93
N PRO A 74 13.27 4.55 -2.28
CA PRO A 74 13.34 3.29 -2.98
C PRO A 74 14.65 2.59 -2.66
N THR A 75 14.59 1.31 -2.33
CA THR A 75 15.78 0.47 -2.13
C THR A 75 15.96 -0.43 -3.37
N PRO A 76 17.18 -0.50 -3.96
CA PRO A 76 17.47 -1.39 -5.09
C PRO A 76 17.04 -2.84 -4.83
N ASP A 77 16.45 -3.47 -5.85
CA ASP A 77 16.05 -4.89 -5.83
C ASP A 77 15.07 -5.28 -4.70
N THR A 78 14.28 -4.32 -4.21
CA THR A 78 13.26 -4.56 -3.18
C THR A 78 11.85 -4.23 -3.65
N PHE A 79 10.87 -4.77 -2.93
CA PHE A 79 9.46 -4.40 -3.03
C PHE A 79 8.99 -3.76 -1.74
N THR A 80 8.20 -2.71 -1.86
CA THR A 80 7.43 -2.16 -0.74
C THR A 80 6.12 -2.95 -0.64
N VAL A 81 5.83 -3.50 0.54
CA VAL A 81 4.59 -4.23 0.81
C VAL A 81 3.72 -3.41 1.75
N MET A 82 2.47 -3.18 1.34
CA MET A 82 1.53 -2.31 2.04
C MET A 82 0.22 -3.04 2.27
N ILE A 83 -0.43 -2.71 3.40
CA ILE A 83 -1.73 -3.26 3.77
C ILE A 83 -2.84 -2.37 3.23
N GLY A 84 -3.83 -2.96 2.58
CA GLY A 84 -5.01 -2.27 2.10
C GLY A 84 -6.21 -2.37 3.05
N ASP A 85 -7.27 -1.64 2.73
CA ASP A 85 -8.44 -1.44 3.58
C ASP A 85 -9.14 -2.76 3.96
N SER A 86 -9.15 -3.75 3.04
CA SER A 86 -9.86 -5.01 3.27
C SER A 86 -9.25 -5.83 4.42
N LEU A 87 -7.92 -5.74 4.62
CA LEU A 87 -7.28 -6.39 5.76
C LEU A 87 -7.42 -5.56 7.05
N HIS A 88 -7.53 -4.24 6.91
CA HIS A 88 -7.75 -3.35 8.04
C HIS A 88 -9.10 -3.65 8.72
N VAL A 89 -10.19 -3.71 7.94
CA VAL A 89 -11.54 -3.95 8.46
C VAL A 89 -11.69 -5.31 9.14
N SER A 90 -11.03 -6.36 8.63
CA SER A 90 -11.07 -7.70 9.23
C SER A 90 -10.29 -7.80 10.54
N SER A 91 -9.35 -6.88 10.78
CA SER A 91 -8.48 -6.87 11.96
C SER A 91 -8.91 -5.86 13.03
N SER A 92 -10.01 -5.11 12.82
CA SER A 92 -10.47 -4.00 13.68
C SER A 92 -10.86 -4.34 15.14
N ASN A 93 -10.62 -5.57 15.60
CA ASN A 93 -10.54 -5.85 17.05
C ASN A 93 -9.14 -5.56 17.64
N ASN A 94 -8.15 -5.17 16.82
CA ASN A 94 -6.81 -4.76 17.22
C ASN A 94 -6.45 -3.42 16.55
N ASN A 95 -6.50 -2.33 17.32
CA ASN A 95 -6.31 -0.92 16.92
C ASN A 95 -4.92 -0.53 16.35
N ASN A 96 -4.09 -1.52 15.95
CA ASN A 96 -2.68 -1.30 15.63
C ASN A 96 -2.36 -1.17 14.14
N LEU A 97 -3.30 -1.38 13.22
CA LEU A 97 -3.00 -1.24 11.80
C LEU A 97 -2.94 0.23 11.36
N CYS A 98 -2.00 0.54 10.46
CA CYS A 98 -1.73 1.90 10.00
C CYS A 98 -2.84 2.37 9.04
N ASN A 99 -3.42 3.55 9.30
CA ASN A 99 -4.21 4.27 8.31
C ASN A 99 -3.22 5.03 7.43
N SER A 100 -2.70 4.36 6.41
CA SER A 100 -1.71 4.95 5.54
C SER A 100 -2.37 5.40 4.25
N THR A 101 -2.53 6.71 4.13
CA THR A 101 -2.85 7.32 2.84
C THR A 101 -1.57 7.37 2.01
N PHE A 102 -1.67 6.94 0.76
CA PHE A 102 -0.56 6.79 -0.16
C PHE A 102 -0.65 7.85 -1.27
N ILE A 103 0.48 8.47 -1.57
CA ILE A 103 0.69 9.31 -2.75
C ILE A 103 1.76 8.62 -3.58
N PHE A 104 1.46 8.40 -4.87
CA PHE A 104 2.43 7.91 -5.86
C PHE A 104 2.81 9.03 -6.83
#